data_AF-A0A448ZDW9-F1
#
_entry.id   AF-A0A448ZDW9-F1
#
_cell.length_a   1.000
_cell.length_b   1.000
_cell.length_c   1.000
_cell.angle_alpha   90.00
_cell.angle_beta   90.00
_cell.angle_gamma   90.00
#
_symmetry.space_group_name_H-M   'P 1'
#
loop_
_entity.id
_entity.type
_entity.pdbx_description
1 polymer ?
#
loop_
_entity_poly.entity_id
_entity_poly.type
_entity_poly.pdbx_seq_one_letter_code
_entity_poly.pdbx_strand_id
1 'polypeptide(L)'
;MIARSLRPKKPDATTAAAAASGAGPTVWNDRASVLARVEECGWALAWASEDLRDDKEVVLEAVRADGYNALWQASPRLRTDRDCLLAALAHNGDSLWRVPEASRHDRVLLSTAVAFSPSGEALWHAPEEERDAEDLVATAVAHRGEALAHASDRCRGIPSLVRSAVSQNGRALGFAAPHRRGDPFLVLAAVSNDASALEFAGREFFVAAARAALHRWSLGAGVPSLAGKVDF
;
A
#
# COMPACT_ATOMS: atom_id res chain seq x y z
N MET A 1 12.35 21.40 -14.81
CA MET A 1 10.94 21.41 -15.28
C MET A 1 10.11 20.73 -14.21
N ILE A 2 9.49 21.52 -13.33
CA ILE A 2 8.84 21.04 -12.11
C ILE A 2 7.47 20.47 -12.49
N ALA A 3 7.31 19.16 -12.32
CA ALA A 3 6.02 18.49 -12.44
C ALA A 3 5.06 19.03 -11.37
N ARG A 4 4.19 19.94 -11.78
CA ARG A 4 3.10 20.45 -10.95
C ARG A 4 2.15 19.28 -10.71
N SER A 5 2.09 18.82 -9.46
CA SER A 5 1.09 17.85 -8.98
C SER A 5 -0.31 18.32 -9.37
N LEU A 6 -0.84 17.76 -10.45
CA LEU A 6 -2.23 17.87 -10.85
C LEU A 6 -3.01 16.87 -10.02
N ARG A 7 -3.36 17.24 -8.78
CA ARG A 7 -4.61 16.70 -8.21
C ARG A 7 -5.72 17.20 -9.14
N PRO A 8 -6.62 16.35 -9.64
CA PRO A 8 -7.81 16.86 -10.31
C PRO A 8 -8.52 17.79 -9.33
N LYS A 9 -8.64 19.07 -9.70
CA LYS A 9 -9.41 20.04 -8.94
C LYS A 9 -10.83 19.48 -8.81
N LYS A 10 -11.38 19.53 -7.59
CA LYS A 10 -12.82 19.46 -7.32
C LYS A 10 -13.54 20.16 -8.49
N PRO A 11 -14.46 19.51 -9.23
CA PRO A 11 -15.17 20.21 -10.30
C PRO A 11 -15.80 21.46 -9.68
N ASP A 12 -15.39 22.63 -10.20
CA ASP A 12 -15.84 23.91 -9.67
C ASP A 12 -17.37 23.93 -9.76
N ALA A 13 -18.03 24.45 -8.71
CA ALA A 13 -19.50 24.54 -8.61
C ALA A 13 -20.16 25.22 -9.83
N THR A 14 -19.38 25.90 -10.66
CA THR A 14 -19.77 26.52 -11.93
C THR A 14 -20.00 25.50 -13.07
N THR A 15 -19.31 24.36 -13.09
CA THR A 15 -19.62 23.27 -14.05
C THR A 15 -20.91 22.52 -13.67
N ALA A 16 -21.31 22.58 -12.40
CA ALA A 16 -22.64 22.12 -11.95
C ALA A 16 -23.76 23.14 -12.24
N ALA A 17 -23.44 24.43 -12.41
CA ALA A 17 -24.42 25.51 -12.60
C ALA A 17 -24.77 25.81 -14.07
N ALA A 18 -24.07 25.24 -15.05
CA ALA A 18 -24.31 25.55 -16.47
C ALA A 18 -25.46 24.75 -17.12
N ALA A 19 -26.10 23.83 -16.40
CA ALA A 19 -27.31 23.13 -16.85
C ALA A 19 -28.47 23.38 -15.87
N ALA A 20 -29.45 24.16 -16.36
CA ALA A 20 -30.71 24.52 -15.71
C ALA A 20 -30.68 25.73 -14.76
N SER A 21 -31.23 26.83 -15.27
CA SER A 21 -31.78 27.94 -14.51
C SER A 21 -32.73 27.43 -13.41
N GLY A 22 -32.36 27.62 -12.14
CA GLY A 22 -33.26 27.70 -11.00
C GLY A 22 -33.96 26.41 -10.54
N ALA A 23 -33.24 25.46 -9.94
CA ALA A 23 -33.83 24.43 -9.07
C ALA A 23 -32.77 23.66 -8.26
N GLY A 24 -32.60 23.97 -6.96
CA GLY A 24 -31.90 23.11 -5.95
C GLY A 24 -30.50 22.57 -6.31
N PRO A 25 -29.88 21.73 -5.46
CA PRO A 25 -28.79 20.87 -5.92
C PRO A 25 -29.39 19.83 -6.88
N THR A 26 -29.05 19.91 -8.16
CA THR A 26 -29.52 18.98 -9.19
C THR A 26 -28.86 17.62 -8.99
N VAL A 27 -29.59 16.70 -8.35
CA VAL A 27 -29.21 15.29 -8.26
C VAL A 27 -29.21 14.69 -9.67
N TRP A 28 -28.16 13.98 -10.03
CA TRP A 28 -28.05 13.32 -11.33
C TRP A 28 -28.78 11.98 -11.31
N ASN A 29 -29.80 11.86 -12.16
CA ASN A 29 -30.65 10.66 -12.25
C ASN A 29 -30.44 9.88 -13.56
N ASP A 30 -29.75 10.48 -14.55
CA ASP A 30 -29.47 9.81 -15.81
C ASP A 30 -28.21 8.94 -15.70
N ARG A 31 -28.37 7.63 -15.85
CA ARG A 31 -27.30 6.64 -15.67
C ARG A 31 -26.12 6.89 -16.61
N ALA A 32 -26.37 7.15 -17.89
CA ALA A 32 -25.31 7.37 -18.88
C ALA A 32 -24.49 8.63 -18.55
N SER A 33 -25.16 9.71 -18.17
CA SER A 33 -24.54 10.95 -17.71
C SER A 33 -23.72 10.76 -16.43
N VAL A 34 -24.18 9.93 -15.50
CA VAL A 34 -23.42 9.62 -14.28
C VAL A 34 -22.21 8.78 -14.60
N LEU A 35 -22.33 7.75 -15.45
CA LEU A 35 -21.20 6.90 -15.87
C LEU A 35 -20.06 7.72 -16.47
N ALA A 36 -20.36 8.58 -17.44
CA ALA A 36 -19.34 9.44 -18.06
C ALA A 36 -18.61 10.34 -17.04
N ARG A 37 -19.31 10.78 -15.99
CA ARG A 37 -18.72 11.63 -14.93
C ARG A 37 -17.90 10.82 -13.93
N VAL A 38 -18.36 9.64 -13.54
CA VAL A 38 -17.61 8.80 -12.59
C VAL A 38 -16.37 8.17 -13.23
N GLU A 39 -16.36 7.98 -14.55
CA GLU A 39 -15.17 7.61 -15.32
C GLU A 39 -14.07 8.70 -15.23
N GLU A 40 -14.45 9.98 -15.26
CA GLU A 40 -13.50 11.09 -15.10
C GLU A 40 -13.10 11.32 -13.63
N CYS A 41 -14.05 11.19 -12.71
CA CYS A 41 -13.85 11.36 -11.28
C CYS A 41 -14.87 10.53 -10.50
N GLY A 42 -14.44 9.42 -9.90
CA GLY A 42 -15.30 8.54 -9.12
C GLY A 42 -16.04 9.25 -7.96
N TRP A 43 -15.47 10.33 -7.41
CA TRP A 43 -16.14 11.15 -6.38
C TRP A 43 -17.43 11.83 -6.88
N ALA A 44 -17.62 11.93 -8.19
CA ALA A 44 -18.85 12.45 -8.82
C ALA A 44 -20.09 11.63 -8.43
N LEU A 45 -19.92 10.37 -8.00
CA LEU A 45 -20.98 9.52 -7.45
C LEU A 45 -21.76 10.18 -6.29
N ALA A 46 -21.13 11.10 -5.53
CA ALA A 46 -21.78 11.84 -4.44
C ALA A 46 -23.02 12.65 -4.88
N TRP A 47 -23.10 13.01 -6.16
CA TRP A 47 -24.17 13.82 -6.75
C TRP A 47 -25.24 12.99 -7.47
N ALA A 48 -25.02 11.68 -7.59
CA ALA A 48 -25.98 10.78 -8.19
C ALA A 48 -27.18 10.50 -7.27
N SER A 49 -28.29 10.08 -7.86
CA SER A 49 -29.48 9.66 -7.13
C SER A 49 -29.20 8.53 -6.16
N GLU A 50 -30.08 8.33 -5.16
CA GLU A 50 -29.99 7.18 -4.27
C GLU A 50 -29.99 5.86 -5.03
N ASP A 51 -30.85 5.73 -6.05
CA ASP A 51 -30.92 4.55 -6.91
C ASP A 51 -29.59 4.27 -7.63
N LEU A 52 -28.93 5.32 -8.16
CA LEU A 52 -27.65 5.17 -8.85
C LEU A 52 -26.47 4.97 -7.90
N ARG A 53 -26.56 5.47 -6.66
CA ARG A 53 -25.61 5.13 -5.58
C ARG A 53 -25.80 3.72 -5.04
N ASP A 54 -26.92 3.07 -5.34
CA ASP A 54 -27.19 1.65 -5.07
C ASP A 54 -27.07 0.76 -6.33
N ASP A 55 -26.78 1.34 -7.50
CA ASP A 55 -26.45 0.61 -8.74
C ASP A 55 -24.99 0.12 -8.67
N LYS A 56 -24.83 -1.20 -8.54
CA LYS A 56 -23.52 -1.84 -8.38
C LYS A 56 -22.56 -1.55 -9.53
N GLU A 57 -23.04 -1.48 -10.76
CA GLU A 57 -22.17 -1.23 -11.92
C GLU A 57 -21.65 0.21 -11.90
N VAL A 58 -22.54 1.17 -11.64
CA VAL A 58 -22.15 2.60 -11.53
C VAL A 58 -21.16 2.81 -10.39
N VAL A 59 -21.40 2.15 -9.24
CA VAL A 59 -20.50 2.21 -8.09
C VAL A 59 -19.14 1.57 -8.41
N LEU A 60 -19.11 0.42 -9.09
CA LEU A 60 -17.84 -0.23 -9.45
C LEU A 60 -17.00 0.65 -10.39
N GLU A 61 -17.60 1.31 -11.38
CA GLU A 61 -16.85 2.24 -12.23
C GLU A 61 -16.29 3.42 -11.42
N ALA A 62 -17.10 4.00 -10.54
CA ALA A 62 -16.64 5.07 -9.65
C ALA A 62 -15.49 4.62 -8.73
N VAL A 63 -15.56 3.40 -8.20
CA VAL A 63 -14.52 2.82 -7.33
C VAL A 63 -13.25 2.52 -8.11
N ARG A 64 -13.32 2.12 -9.37
CA ARG A 64 -12.12 1.95 -10.20
C ARG A 64 -11.40 3.27 -10.45
N ALA A 65 -12.14 4.37 -10.53
CA ALA A 65 -11.57 5.70 -10.75
C ALA A 65 -10.92 6.31 -9.50
N ASP A 66 -11.58 6.26 -8.33
CA ASP A 66 -11.13 6.95 -7.10
C ASP A 66 -11.05 6.06 -5.84
N GLY A 67 -11.16 4.75 -6.01
CA GLY A 67 -11.04 3.76 -4.94
C GLY A 67 -12.06 3.94 -3.83
N TYR A 68 -11.58 3.84 -2.59
CA TYR A 68 -12.41 3.89 -1.39
C TYR A 68 -13.13 5.24 -1.18
N ASN A 69 -12.67 6.32 -1.82
CA ASN A 69 -13.32 7.63 -1.72
C ASN A 69 -14.65 7.66 -2.48
N ALA A 70 -14.71 6.99 -3.63
CA ALA A 70 -15.95 6.77 -4.36
C ALA A 70 -16.86 5.77 -3.64
N LEU A 71 -16.30 4.66 -3.12
CA LEU A 71 -17.08 3.65 -2.38
C LEU A 71 -17.84 4.27 -1.20
N TRP A 72 -17.24 5.24 -0.52
CA TRP A 72 -17.89 5.96 0.60
C TRP A 72 -19.18 6.69 0.20
N GLN A 73 -19.35 7.04 -1.08
CA GLN A 73 -20.55 7.69 -1.60
C GLN A 73 -21.67 6.70 -1.93
N ALA A 74 -21.34 5.42 -2.11
CA ALA A 74 -22.31 4.38 -2.40
C ALA A 74 -23.30 4.17 -1.25
N SER A 75 -24.37 3.43 -1.52
CA SER A 75 -25.32 2.98 -0.50
C SER A 75 -24.63 2.17 0.62
N PRO A 76 -25.20 2.13 1.84
CA PRO A 76 -24.66 1.30 2.91
C PRO A 76 -24.50 -0.17 2.52
N ARG A 77 -25.42 -0.70 1.69
CA ARG A 77 -25.39 -2.07 1.18
C ARG A 77 -24.15 -2.33 0.32
N LEU A 78 -23.82 -1.41 -0.60
CA LEU A 78 -22.68 -1.56 -1.50
C LEU A 78 -21.32 -1.24 -0.85
N ARG A 79 -21.30 -0.45 0.23
CA ARG A 79 -20.05 -0.25 1.02
C ARG A 79 -19.52 -1.52 1.66
N THR A 80 -20.39 -2.50 1.88
CA THR A 80 -20.04 -3.84 2.39
C THR A 80 -20.03 -4.90 1.29
N ASP A 81 -20.32 -4.54 0.05
CA ASP A 81 -20.30 -5.48 -1.06
C ASP A 81 -18.86 -5.92 -1.35
N ARG A 82 -18.67 -7.23 -1.45
CA ARG A 82 -17.36 -7.85 -1.59
C ARG A 82 -16.61 -7.39 -2.83
N ASP A 83 -17.29 -7.24 -3.97
CA ASP A 83 -16.64 -6.86 -5.23
C ASP A 83 -16.25 -5.38 -5.21
N CYS A 84 -17.09 -4.54 -4.61
CA CYS A 84 -16.79 -3.13 -4.41
C CYS A 84 -15.59 -2.94 -3.46
N LEU A 85 -15.52 -3.73 -2.38
CA LEU A 85 -14.37 -3.73 -1.47
C LEU A 85 -13.09 -4.21 -2.17
N LEU A 86 -13.16 -5.28 -2.98
CA LEU A 86 -12.02 -5.76 -3.76
C LEU A 86 -11.51 -4.70 -4.74
N ALA A 87 -12.42 -4.05 -5.48
CA ALA A 87 -12.05 -2.97 -6.40
C ALA A 87 -11.39 -1.80 -5.65
N ALA A 88 -11.91 -1.44 -4.48
CA ALA A 88 -11.35 -0.34 -3.68
C ALA A 88 -9.95 -0.68 -3.11
N LEU A 89 -9.74 -1.92 -2.66
CA LEU A 89 -8.44 -2.40 -2.17
C LEU A 89 -7.42 -2.57 -3.30
N ALA A 90 -7.85 -2.99 -4.48
CA ALA A 90 -6.99 -3.06 -5.67
C ALA A 90 -6.51 -1.67 -6.13
N HIS A 91 -7.33 -0.63 -5.92
CA HIS A 91 -6.93 0.75 -6.18
C HIS A 91 -5.90 1.26 -5.15
N ASN A 92 -6.12 1.00 -3.86
CA ASN A 92 -5.15 1.30 -2.81
C ASN A 92 -5.31 0.36 -1.61
N GLY A 93 -4.39 -0.58 -1.45
CA GLY A 93 -4.41 -1.60 -0.40
C GLY A 93 -4.32 -1.02 1.02
N ASP A 94 -3.72 0.17 1.16
CA ASP A 94 -3.61 0.86 2.46
C ASP A 94 -4.97 1.34 2.97
N SER A 95 -6.04 1.24 2.16
CA SER A 95 -7.40 1.53 2.60
C SER A 95 -8.05 0.41 3.43
N LEU A 96 -7.34 -0.69 3.73
CA LEU A 96 -7.86 -1.80 4.54
C LEU A 96 -8.43 -1.36 5.90
N TRP A 97 -7.87 -0.32 6.52
CA TRP A 97 -8.39 0.23 7.78
C TRP A 97 -9.82 0.79 7.69
N ARG A 98 -10.31 1.10 6.48
CA ARG A 98 -11.68 1.55 6.22
C ARG A 98 -12.65 0.40 5.98
N VAL A 99 -12.13 -0.79 5.69
CA VAL A 99 -12.93 -2.01 5.51
C VAL A 99 -13.54 -2.39 6.85
N PRO A 100 -14.85 -2.68 6.92
CA PRO A 100 -15.49 -3.16 8.14
C PRO A 100 -14.76 -4.39 8.69
N GLU A 101 -14.59 -4.46 10.00
CA GLU A 101 -13.86 -5.55 10.68
C GLU A 101 -14.41 -6.93 10.31
N ALA A 102 -15.74 -7.07 10.22
CA ALA A 102 -16.40 -8.30 9.79
C ALA A 102 -15.92 -8.82 8.42
N SER A 103 -15.50 -7.92 7.52
CA SER A 103 -14.98 -8.26 6.19
C SER A 103 -13.46 -8.48 6.17
N ARG A 104 -12.73 -8.12 7.23
CA ARG A 104 -11.26 -8.29 7.31
C ARG A 104 -10.83 -9.73 7.56
N HIS A 105 -11.76 -10.67 7.69
CA HIS A 105 -11.46 -12.10 7.72
C HIS A 105 -11.53 -12.75 6.32
N ASP A 106 -11.94 -12.01 5.28
CA ASP A 106 -11.89 -12.52 3.91
C ASP A 106 -10.44 -12.51 3.42
N ARG A 107 -9.87 -13.71 3.26
CA ARG A 107 -8.50 -13.92 2.78
C ARG A 107 -8.24 -13.29 1.40
N VAL A 108 -9.24 -13.20 0.54
CA VAL A 108 -9.09 -12.57 -0.79
C VAL A 108 -9.00 -11.06 -0.66
N LEU A 109 -9.80 -10.44 0.22
CA LEU A 109 -9.67 -9.00 0.53
C LEU A 109 -8.30 -8.70 1.13
N LEU A 110 -7.86 -9.49 2.12
CA LEU A 110 -6.54 -9.32 2.75
C LEU A 110 -5.40 -9.47 1.75
N SER A 111 -5.42 -10.53 0.94
CA SER A 111 -4.38 -10.79 -0.07
C SER A 111 -4.31 -9.66 -1.10
N THR A 112 -5.47 -9.15 -1.53
CA THR A 112 -5.55 -7.99 -2.44
C THR A 112 -4.97 -6.76 -1.76
N ALA A 113 -5.37 -6.45 -0.53
CA ALA A 113 -4.86 -5.30 0.21
C ALA A 113 -3.34 -5.34 0.36
N VAL A 114 -2.75 -6.47 0.77
CA VAL A 114 -1.29 -6.55 0.94
C VAL A 114 -0.54 -6.48 -0.39
N ALA A 115 -1.11 -7.01 -1.47
CA ALA A 115 -0.48 -6.96 -2.80
C ALA A 115 -0.47 -5.55 -3.40
N PHE A 116 -1.51 -4.76 -3.15
CA PHE A 116 -1.68 -3.39 -3.66
C PHE A 116 -1.41 -2.31 -2.60
N SER A 117 -0.65 -2.64 -1.55
CA SER A 117 -0.26 -1.72 -0.47
C SER A 117 1.03 -0.96 -0.85
N PRO A 118 0.97 0.32 -1.23
CA PRO A 118 2.17 1.06 -1.60
C PRO A 118 3.13 1.27 -0.43
N SER A 119 2.62 1.43 0.79
CA SER A 119 3.43 1.59 2.00
C SER A 119 3.82 0.27 2.69
N GLY A 120 3.07 -0.81 2.45
CA GLY A 120 3.16 -2.05 3.23
C GLY A 120 2.31 -2.04 4.51
N GLU A 121 1.61 -0.94 4.81
CA GLU A 121 0.80 -0.77 6.03
C GLU A 121 -0.47 -1.61 6.02
N ALA A 122 -0.91 -2.15 4.88
CA ALA A 122 -2.11 -2.99 4.84
C ALA A 122 -2.02 -4.17 5.83
N LEU A 123 -0.85 -4.77 5.99
CA LEU A 123 -0.66 -5.88 6.94
C LEU A 123 -0.87 -5.46 8.39
N TRP A 124 -0.59 -4.20 8.76
CA TRP A 124 -0.83 -3.68 10.11
C TRP A 124 -2.31 -3.74 10.52
N HIS A 125 -3.20 -3.51 9.55
CA HIS A 125 -4.64 -3.48 9.76
C HIS A 125 -5.33 -4.85 9.64
N ALA A 126 -4.57 -5.88 9.26
CA ALA A 126 -5.05 -7.25 9.25
C ALA A 126 -5.22 -7.79 10.69
N PRO A 127 -6.14 -8.75 10.93
CA PRO A 127 -6.28 -9.45 12.19
C PRO A 127 -4.95 -10.04 12.68
N GLU A 128 -4.79 -10.25 13.98
CA GLU A 128 -3.54 -10.77 14.55
C GLU A 128 -3.17 -12.15 13.99
N GLU A 129 -4.17 -13.01 13.82
CA GLU A 129 -4.03 -14.35 13.24
C GLU A 129 -3.45 -14.29 11.82
N GLU A 130 -3.79 -13.23 11.09
CA GLU A 130 -3.41 -13.01 9.70
C GLU A 130 -2.03 -12.37 9.57
N ARG A 131 -1.64 -11.53 10.54
CA ARG A 131 -0.26 -11.02 10.68
C ARG A 131 0.75 -12.10 11.05
N ASP A 132 0.24 -13.22 11.53
CA ASP A 132 0.99 -14.39 11.93
C ASP A 132 0.96 -15.49 10.85
N ALA A 133 0.11 -15.34 9.83
CA ALA A 133 -0.01 -16.28 8.72
C ALA A 133 1.16 -16.11 7.73
N GLU A 134 2.00 -17.15 7.61
CA GLU A 134 3.22 -17.09 6.79
C GLU A 134 2.94 -16.78 5.32
N ASP A 135 1.84 -17.29 4.76
CA ASP A 135 1.44 -17.09 3.36
C ASP A 135 1.09 -15.62 3.04
N LEU A 136 0.31 -14.98 3.91
CA LEU A 136 -0.06 -13.57 3.76
C LEU A 136 1.16 -12.67 3.98
N VAL A 137 1.96 -12.95 5.01
CA VAL A 137 3.20 -12.20 5.27
C VAL A 137 4.18 -12.36 4.11
N ALA A 138 4.33 -13.57 3.56
CA ALA A 138 5.17 -13.83 2.39
C ALA A 138 4.74 -12.96 1.19
N THR A 139 3.44 -12.88 0.93
CA THR A 139 2.89 -12.04 -0.13
C THR A 139 3.21 -10.56 0.13
N ALA A 140 2.99 -10.08 1.36
CA ALA A 140 3.28 -8.70 1.73
C ALA A 140 4.77 -8.35 1.56
N VAL A 141 5.69 -9.18 2.05
CA VAL A 141 7.14 -8.92 1.97
C VAL A 141 7.69 -9.06 0.55
N ALA A 142 7.05 -9.85 -0.31
CA ALA A 142 7.42 -9.97 -1.72
C ALA A 142 7.16 -8.67 -2.49
N HIS A 143 6.09 -7.96 -2.15
CA HIS A 143 5.78 -6.65 -2.75
C HIS A 143 6.50 -5.50 -2.04
N ARG A 144 6.57 -5.54 -0.70
CA ARG A 144 7.17 -4.49 0.14
C ARG A 144 7.93 -5.10 1.32
N GLY A 145 9.27 -5.08 1.30
CA GLY A 145 10.09 -5.67 2.34
C GLY A 145 9.85 -5.08 3.74
N GLU A 146 9.48 -3.79 3.80
CA GLU A 146 9.11 -3.09 5.05
C GLU A 146 7.83 -3.63 5.70
N ALA A 147 6.97 -4.33 4.96
CA ALA A 147 5.77 -4.95 5.53
C ALA A 147 6.10 -5.97 6.64
N LEU A 148 7.32 -6.51 6.66
CA LEU A 148 7.81 -7.37 7.74
C LEU A 148 7.69 -6.71 9.13
N ALA A 149 7.75 -5.37 9.20
CA ALA A 149 7.54 -4.60 10.43
C ALA A 149 6.19 -4.85 11.09
N HIS A 150 5.18 -5.22 10.30
CA HIS A 150 3.81 -5.41 10.76
C HIS A 150 3.44 -6.88 10.98
N ALA A 151 4.31 -7.82 10.61
CA ALA A 151 4.13 -9.24 10.88
C ALA A 151 4.28 -9.56 12.38
N SER A 152 3.84 -10.75 12.80
CA SER A 152 4.07 -11.24 14.16
C SER A 152 5.56 -11.44 14.46
N ASP A 153 5.93 -11.44 15.74
CA ASP A 153 7.32 -11.70 16.16
C ASP A 153 7.82 -13.07 15.69
N ARG A 154 6.92 -14.07 15.59
CA ARG A 154 7.25 -15.37 15.00
C ARG A 154 7.66 -15.20 13.54
N CYS A 155 6.83 -14.55 12.72
CA CYS A 155 7.09 -14.33 11.29
C CYS A 155 8.36 -13.51 11.05
N ARG A 156 8.65 -12.51 11.89
CA ARG A 156 9.92 -11.75 11.87
C ARG A 156 11.16 -12.61 12.17
N GLY A 157 10.98 -13.80 12.75
CA GLY A 157 12.04 -14.78 13.00
C GLY A 157 12.17 -15.86 11.91
N ILE A 158 11.26 -15.91 10.93
CA ILE A 158 11.27 -16.95 9.90
C ILE A 158 12.34 -16.63 8.84
N PRO A 159 13.32 -17.53 8.60
CA PRO A 159 14.41 -17.26 7.67
C PRO A 159 13.98 -16.94 6.24
N SER A 160 12.97 -17.64 5.71
CA SER A 160 12.46 -17.44 4.34
C SER A 160 11.87 -16.04 4.18
N LEU A 161 10.97 -15.63 5.09
CA LEU A 161 10.33 -14.32 5.07
C LEU A 161 11.34 -13.19 5.22
N VAL A 162 12.26 -13.29 6.19
CA VAL A 162 13.26 -12.25 6.45
C VAL A 162 14.21 -12.10 5.25
N ARG A 163 14.65 -13.21 4.65
CA ARG A 163 15.48 -13.15 3.43
C ARG A 163 14.74 -12.50 2.27
N SER A 164 13.46 -12.83 2.07
CA SER A 164 12.64 -12.21 1.02
C SER A 164 12.54 -10.70 1.25
N ALA A 165 12.22 -10.28 2.48
CA ALA A 165 12.10 -8.87 2.85
C ALA A 165 13.40 -8.09 2.62
N VAL A 166 14.53 -8.64 3.08
CA VAL A 166 15.86 -8.06 2.93
C VAL A 166 16.31 -7.99 1.48
N SER A 167 15.95 -8.99 0.66
CA SER A 167 16.26 -8.99 -0.77
C SER A 167 15.49 -7.91 -1.54
N GLN A 168 14.30 -7.53 -1.06
CA GLN A 168 13.48 -6.47 -1.62
C GLN A 168 13.96 -5.09 -1.14
N ASN A 169 14.23 -4.95 0.17
CA ASN A 169 14.78 -3.74 0.79
C ASN A 169 15.73 -4.13 1.93
N GLY A 170 17.03 -3.83 1.79
CA GLY A 170 18.05 -4.17 2.77
C GLY A 170 17.75 -3.65 4.18
N ARG A 171 17.06 -2.50 4.31
CA ARG A 171 16.65 -1.93 5.61
C ARG A 171 15.64 -2.79 6.35
N ALA A 172 14.98 -3.73 5.67
CA ALA A 172 14.08 -4.68 6.31
C ALA A 172 14.78 -5.58 7.34
N LEU A 173 16.12 -5.64 7.33
CA LEU A 173 16.90 -6.26 8.41
C LEU A 173 16.54 -5.67 9.79
N GLY A 174 16.24 -4.37 9.85
CA GLY A 174 15.81 -3.69 11.08
C GLY A 174 14.50 -4.22 11.66
N PHE A 175 13.66 -4.86 10.84
CA PHE A 175 12.38 -5.44 11.27
C PHE A 175 12.48 -6.94 11.60
N ALA A 176 13.61 -7.59 11.27
CA ALA A 176 13.84 -8.97 11.65
C ALA A 176 13.88 -9.11 13.18
N ALA A 177 13.54 -10.31 13.68
CA ALA A 177 13.68 -10.62 15.10
C ALA A 177 15.14 -10.43 15.54
N PRO A 178 15.42 -9.98 16.79
CA PRO A 178 16.77 -9.62 17.23
C PRO A 178 17.82 -10.71 16.99
N HIS A 179 17.45 -11.98 17.22
CA HIS A 179 18.33 -13.14 17.02
C HIS A 179 18.68 -13.43 15.54
N ARG A 180 18.01 -12.80 14.57
CA ARG A 180 18.31 -12.90 13.13
C ARG A 180 19.23 -11.78 12.64
N ARG A 181 19.26 -10.63 13.31
CA ARG A 181 20.00 -9.43 12.85
C ARG A 181 21.52 -9.61 12.86
N GLY A 182 22.01 -10.59 13.60
CA GLY A 182 23.42 -10.98 13.63
C GLY A 182 23.78 -12.18 12.75
N ASP A 183 22.87 -12.69 11.92
CA ASP A 183 23.20 -13.76 10.98
C ASP A 183 24.11 -13.20 9.87
N PRO A 184 25.38 -13.65 9.75
CA PRO A 184 26.33 -13.09 8.80
C PRO A 184 25.84 -13.15 7.36
N PHE A 185 25.13 -14.23 6.97
CA PHE A 185 24.62 -14.39 5.62
C PHE A 185 23.48 -13.42 5.33
N LEU A 186 22.62 -13.18 6.32
CA LEU A 186 21.51 -12.24 6.20
C LEU A 186 22.00 -10.79 6.17
N VAL A 187 22.95 -10.44 7.06
CA VAL A 187 23.58 -9.12 7.08
C VAL A 187 24.26 -8.83 5.75
N LEU A 188 25.02 -9.79 5.21
CA LEU A 188 25.66 -9.63 3.91
C LEU A 188 24.64 -9.41 2.78
N ALA A 189 23.54 -10.15 2.78
CA ALA A 189 22.46 -9.96 1.82
C ALA A 189 21.83 -8.56 1.93
N ALA A 190 21.60 -8.08 3.16
CA ALA A 190 21.03 -6.76 3.43
C ALA A 190 21.92 -5.63 2.94
N VAL A 191 23.20 -5.66 3.33
CA VAL A 191 24.19 -4.65 2.93
C VAL A 191 24.45 -4.64 1.43
N SER A 192 24.36 -5.80 0.78
CA SER A 192 24.50 -5.91 -0.68
C SER A 192 23.36 -5.25 -1.43
N ASN A 193 22.16 -5.19 -0.83
CA ASN A 193 21.00 -4.51 -1.36
C ASN A 193 21.01 -3.00 -0.99
N ASP A 194 21.18 -2.68 0.29
CA ASP A 194 21.23 -1.32 0.82
C ASP A 194 22.32 -1.21 1.91
N ALA A 195 23.37 -0.41 1.64
CA ALA A 195 24.48 -0.22 2.57
C ALA A 195 24.05 0.44 3.90
N SER A 196 22.92 1.15 3.94
CA SER A 196 22.39 1.70 5.20
C SER A 196 21.92 0.59 6.15
N ALA A 197 21.65 -0.62 5.67
CA ALA A 197 21.22 -1.75 6.49
C ALA A 197 22.25 -2.17 7.56
N LEU A 198 23.53 -1.76 7.41
CA LEU A 198 24.55 -1.93 8.45
C LEU A 198 24.13 -1.31 9.80
N GLU A 199 23.29 -0.26 9.82
CA GLU A 199 22.82 0.37 11.05
C GLU A 199 22.03 -0.60 11.95
N PHE A 200 21.49 -1.66 11.37
CA PHE A 200 20.68 -2.66 12.07
C PHE A 200 21.45 -3.94 12.42
N ALA A 201 22.67 -4.10 11.91
CA ALA A 201 23.53 -5.24 12.21
C ALA A 201 24.33 -5.01 13.50
N GLY A 202 24.74 -6.09 14.17
CA GLY A 202 25.65 -6.01 15.32
C GLY A 202 26.97 -5.31 14.95
N ARG A 203 27.58 -4.60 15.92
CA ARG A 203 28.81 -3.80 15.72
C ARG A 203 29.99 -4.62 15.19
N GLU A 204 29.98 -5.92 15.44
CA GLU A 204 30.94 -6.90 14.96
C GLU A 204 30.94 -7.09 13.43
N PHE A 205 29.86 -6.74 12.75
CA PHE A 205 29.72 -6.96 11.30
C PHE A 205 30.21 -5.80 10.43
N PHE A 206 30.57 -4.65 11.04
CA PHE A 206 31.06 -3.47 10.32
C PHE A 206 32.29 -3.76 9.47
N VAL A 207 33.25 -4.52 10.00
CA VAL A 207 34.51 -4.83 9.28
C VAL A 207 34.28 -5.79 8.12
N ALA A 208 33.45 -6.82 8.31
CA ALA A 208 33.13 -7.79 7.27
C ALA A 208 32.29 -7.16 6.14
N ALA A 209 31.30 -6.34 6.51
CA ALA A 209 30.46 -5.62 5.58
C ALA A 209 31.24 -4.54 4.80
N ALA A 210 32.14 -3.80 5.46
CA ALA A 210 33.04 -2.86 4.77
C ALA A 210 33.96 -3.58 3.76
N ARG A 211 34.50 -4.76 4.10
CA ARG A 211 35.32 -5.55 3.17
C ARG A 211 34.50 -6.07 1.99
N ALA A 212 33.27 -6.50 2.19
CA ALA A 212 32.38 -6.93 1.12
C ALA A 212 31.98 -5.77 0.19
N ALA A 213 31.65 -4.60 0.75
CA ALA A 213 31.37 -3.38 0.00
C ALA A 213 32.60 -2.92 -0.80
N LEU A 214 33.80 -2.97 -0.21
CA LEU A 214 35.08 -2.68 -0.87
C LEU A 214 35.41 -3.68 -2.00
N HIS A 215 35.11 -4.97 -1.82
CA HIS A 215 35.29 -5.96 -2.87
C HIS A 215 34.33 -5.74 -4.05
N ARG A 216 33.11 -5.25 -3.79
CA ARG A 216 32.15 -4.87 -4.84
C ARG A 216 32.56 -3.56 -5.55
N TRP A 217 33.17 -2.63 -4.82
CA TRP A 217 33.80 -1.42 -5.38
C TRP A 217 34.93 -1.78 -6.34
N SER A 218 35.77 -2.75 -5.98
CA SER A 218 36.80 -3.29 -6.86
C SER A 218 36.24 -3.94 -8.14
N LEU A 219 34.94 -4.28 -8.18
CA LEU A 219 34.24 -4.89 -9.32
C LEU A 219 33.33 -3.88 -10.06
N GLY A 220 33.36 -2.59 -9.71
CA GLY A 220 32.77 -1.51 -10.52
C GLY A 220 31.34 -1.06 -10.17
N ALA A 221 30.77 -1.46 -9.03
CA ALA A 221 29.45 -0.96 -8.59
C ALA A 221 29.59 0.34 -7.76
N GLY A 222 29.03 1.45 -8.24
CA GLY A 222 29.12 2.79 -7.63
C GLY A 222 28.51 2.93 -6.23
N VAL A 223 29.00 3.92 -5.49
CA VAL A 223 28.73 4.19 -4.06
C VAL A 223 27.35 4.84 -3.83
N PRO A 224 26.53 4.38 -2.86
CA PRO A 224 25.54 5.24 -2.21
C PRO A 224 26.24 6.05 -1.11
N SER A 225 26.13 7.39 -1.19
CA SER A 225 26.73 8.37 -0.27
C SER A 225 26.60 7.99 1.22
N LEU A 226 27.71 7.65 1.87
CA LEU A 226 27.87 7.57 3.34
C LEU A 226 28.33 8.91 3.94
N ALA A 227 27.83 10.04 3.43
CA ALA A 227 28.09 11.34 4.01
C ALA A 227 27.03 11.66 5.08
N GLY A 228 27.25 11.20 6.31
CA GLY A 228 26.45 11.66 7.45
C GLY A 228 26.55 10.80 8.70
N LYS A 229 27.48 11.16 9.59
CA LYS A 229 27.54 10.82 11.03
C LYS A 229 27.94 9.38 11.39
N VAL A 230 29.25 9.19 11.52
CA VAL A 230 29.79 8.29 12.55
C VAL A 230 30.90 9.07 13.26
N ASP A 231 30.57 9.70 14.39
CA ASP A 231 31.58 10.14 15.36
C ASP A 231 31.93 8.92 16.25
N PHE A 232 33.23 8.73 16.46
CA PHE A 232 33.87 7.57 17.11
C PHE A 232 33.43 7.31 18.55
#